data_AF-A0A377WGV2-F1
#
_entry.id   AF-A0A377WGV2-F1
#
_cell.length_a   1.000
_cell.length_b   1.000
_cell.length_c   1.000
_cell.angle_alpha   90.00
_cell.angle_beta   90.00
_cell.angle_gamma   90.00
#
_symmetry.space_group_name_H-M   'P 1'
#
loop_
_entity.id
_entity.type
_entity.pdbx_description
1 polymer ?
#
loop_
_entity_poly.entity_id
_entity_poly.type
_entity_poly.pdbx_seq_one_letter_code
_entity_poly.pdbx_strand_id
1 'polypeptide(L)' 'MRGKLYPDLSPDGAIGPRTITALKGYLSARGKEGEQVLLRALNCSQGARYLELAEGREANEDFLYGWVKERVL' A
#
# COMPACT_ATOMS: atom_id res chain seq x y z
N MET A 1 -15.34 -3.00 -14.68
CA MET A 1 -14.19 -2.49 -15.48
C MET A 1 -12.90 -3.10 -14.92
N ARG A 2 -12.38 -4.19 -15.50
CA ARG A 2 -11.05 -4.75 -15.18
C ARG A 2 -10.13 -4.54 -16.39
N GLY A 3 -8.88 -4.15 -16.16
CA GLY A 3 -7.88 -3.87 -17.22
C GLY A 3 -8.13 -2.62 -18.08
N LYS A 4 -9.16 -1.80 -17.78
CA LYS A 4 -9.53 -0.63 -18.62
C LYS A 4 -8.85 0.69 -18.24
N LEU A 5 -8.25 0.79 -17.06
CA LEU A 5 -7.70 2.06 -16.55
C LEU A 5 -6.22 2.24 -16.89
N TYR A 6 -5.45 1.15 -16.85
CA TYR A 6 -4.05 1.09 -17.24
C TYR A 6 -3.66 -0.38 -17.44
N PRO A 7 -2.67 -0.68 -18.29
CA PRO A 7 -2.09 -2.01 -18.39
C PRO A 7 -1.45 -2.44 -17.08
N ASP A 8 -1.37 -3.75 -16.84
CA ASP A 8 -0.69 -4.27 -15.66
C ASP A 8 0.77 -3.80 -15.60
N LEU A 9 1.22 -3.50 -14.38
CA LEU A 9 2.59 -3.09 -14.09
C LEU A 9 3.42 -4.30 -13.65
N SER A 10 4.70 -4.27 -13.99
CA SER A 10 5.67 -5.18 -13.36
C SER A 10 5.95 -4.69 -11.93
N PRO A 11 5.88 -5.55 -10.89
CA PRO A 11 6.22 -5.18 -9.52
C PRO A 11 7.74 -5.19 -9.31
N ASP A 12 8.48 -4.37 -10.07
CA ASP A 12 9.95 -4.29 -10.05
C ASP A 12 10.51 -3.38 -8.93
N GLY A 13 9.63 -2.69 -8.19
CA GLY A 13 10.00 -1.75 -7.12
C GLY A 13 10.44 -0.38 -7.62
N ALA A 14 10.45 -0.12 -8.94
CA ALA A 14 10.86 1.14 -9.52
C ALA A 14 9.66 2.07 -9.79
N ILE A 15 9.77 3.33 -9.37
CA ILE A 15 8.78 4.36 -9.70
C ILE A 15 9.16 5.03 -11.03
N GLY A 16 8.76 4.40 -12.13
CA GLY A 16 8.95 4.92 -13.49
C GLY A 16 7.73 5.65 -14.07
N PRO A 17 7.83 6.14 -15.32
CA PRO A 17 6.73 6.83 -16.02
C PRO A 17 5.44 6.01 -16.10
N ARG A 18 5.54 4.68 -16.21
CA ARG A 18 4.39 3.76 -16.24
C ARG A 18 3.66 3.74 -14.89
N THR A 19 4.40 3.66 -13.78
CA THR A 19 3.84 3.70 -12.42
C THR A 19 3.12 5.03 -12.17
N ILE A 20 3.74 6.15 -12.56
CA ILE A 20 3.14 7.49 -12.43
C ILE A 20 1.85 7.60 -13.26
N THR A 21 1.87 7.11 -14.50
CA THR A 21 0.70 7.14 -15.38
C THR A 21 -0.45 6.29 -14.83
N ALA A 22 -0.14 5.09 -14.33
CA ALA A 22 -1.13 4.22 -13.70
C ALA A 22 -1.77 4.86 -12.46
N LEU A 23 -0.96 5.48 -11.59
CA LEU A 23 -1.48 6.19 -10.42
C LEU A 23 -2.40 7.35 -10.81
N LYS A 24 -2.02 8.15 -11.82
CA LYS A 24 -2.88 9.22 -12.36
C LYS A 24 -4.20 8.67 -12.89
N GLY A 25 -4.17 7.58 -13.67
CA GLY A 25 -5.37 6.93 -14.20
C GLY A 25 -6.27 6.37 -13.08
N TYR A 26 -5.67 5.74 -12.07
CA TYR A 26 -6.37 5.26 -10.88
C TYR A 26 -7.09 6.39 -10.14
N LEU A 27 -6.38 7.47 -9.82
CA LEU A 27 -6.91 8.62 -9.09
C LEU A 27 -7.97 9.37 -9.91
N SER A 28 -7.77 9.50 -11.23
CA SER A 28 -8.78 10.10 -12.11
C SER A 28 -10.08 9.31 -12.15
N ALA A 29 -10.01 7.97 -12.04
CA ALA A 29 -11.18 7.11 -12.13
C ALA A 29 -11.91 6.94 -10.79
N ARG A 30 -11.20 7.08 -9.66
CA ARG A 30 -11.73 6.77 -8.32
C ARG A 30 -11.75 7.95 -7.35
N GLY A 31 -11.14 9.08 -7.72
CA GLY A 31 -11.10 10.30 -6.93
C GLY A 31 -10.53 10.11 -5.52
N LYS A 32 -11.00 10.93 -4.58
CA LYS A 32 -10.56 10.94 -3.17
C LYS A 32 -10.83 9.63 -2.46
N GLU A 33 -11.94 8.95 -2.76
CA GLU A 33 -12.23 7.65 -2.16
C GLU A 33 -11.17 6.62 -2.57
N GLY A 34 -10.83 6.57 -3.86
CA GLY A 34 -9.76 5.71 -4.36
C GLY A 34 -8.42 5.96 -3.68
N GLU A 35 -8.05 7.22 -3.48
CA GLU A 35 -6.83 7.58 -2.75
C GLU A 35 -6.82 6.99 -1.33
N GLN A 36 -7.92 7.15 -0.57
CA GLN A 36 -8.05 6.58 0.77
C GLN A 36 -8.01 5.04 0.76
N VAL A 37 -8.66 4.41 -0.22
CA VAL A 37 -8.63 2.96 -0.40
C VAL A 37 -7.20 2.47 -0.70
N LEU A 38 -6.45 3.18 -1.56
CA LEU A 38 -5.07 2.82 -1.89
C LEU A 38 -4.15 2.95 -0.67
N LEU A 39 -4.28 4.04 0.10
CA LEU A 39 -3.52 4.22 1.33
C LEU A 39 -3.79 3.11 2.35
N ARG A 40 -5.07 2.74 2.54
CA ARG A 40 -5.44 1.62 3.41
C ARG A 40 -4.86 0.30 2.92
N ALA A 41 -4.90 0.03 1.61
CA ALA A 41 -4.30 -1.17 1.04
C ALA A 41 -2.79 -1.25 1.29
N LEU A 42 -2.08 -0.13 1.13
CA LEU A 42 -0.64 -0.04 1.45
C LEU A 42 -0.37 -0.28 2.93
N ASN A 43 -1.18 0.28 3.82
CA ASN A 43 -1.10 0.00 5.26
C ASN A 43 -1.36 -1.48 5.57
N CYS A 44 -2.33 -2.14 4.93
CA CYS A 44 -2.54 -3.57 5.12
C CYS A 44 -1.30 -4.39 4.73
N SER A 45 -0.67 -4.09 3.60
CA SER A 45 0.58 -4.75 3.19
C SER A 45 1.73 -4.51 4.17
N GLN A 46 1.86 -3.28 4.70
CA GLN A 46 2.86 -2.96 5.71
C GLN A 46 2.59 -3.69 7.03
N GLY A 47 1.34 -3.75 7.47
CA GLY A 47 0.95 -4.44 8.70
C GLY A 47 1.25 -5.94 8.64
N ALA A 48 0.94 -6.60 7.52
CA ALA A 48 1.30 -8.00 7.32
C ALA A 48 2.82 -8.21 7.41
N ARG A 49 3.60 -7.33 6.77
CA ARG A 49 5.07 -7.42 6.82
C ARG A 49 5.64 -7.17 8.23
N TYR A 50 5.07 -6.23 8.98
CA TYR A 50 5.53 -5.98 10.35
C TYR A 50 5.13 -7.08 11.32
N LEU A 51 4.00 -7.76 11.08
CA LEU A 51 3.64 -8.96 11.84
C LEU A 51 4.69 -10.07 11.65
N GLU A 52 5.06 -10.40 10.42
CA GLU A 52 6.12 -11.38 10.12
C GLU A 52 7.46 -11.02 10.80
N LEU A 53 7.80 -9.73 10.85
CA LEU A 53 9.02 -9.25 11.50
C LEU A 53 8.96 -9.34 13.03
N ALA A 54 7.78 -9.18 13.63
CA ALA A 54 7.56 -9.33 15.06
C ALA A 54 7.66 -10.79 15.48
N GLU A 55 7.10 -11.72 14.70
CA GLU A 55 7.22 -13.17 14.94
C GLU A 55 8.68 -13.66 15.00
N GLY A 56 9.58 -13.02 14.25
CA GLY A 56 11.00 -13.36 14.24
C GLY A 56 11.83 -12.77 15.39
N ARG A 57 11.30 -11.79 16.14
CA ARG A 57 12.02 -11.10 17.24
C ARG A 57 11.05 -10.32 18.13
N GLU A 58 10.90 -10.75 19.38
CA GLU A 58 10.02 -10.11 20.40
C GLU A 58 10.22 -8.60 20.55
N ALA A 59 11.47 -8.11 20.42
CA ALA A 59 11.76 -6.67 20.51
C ALA A 59 11.05 -5.78 19.45
N ASN A 60 10.43 -6.38 18.43
CA ASN A 60 9.69 -5.67 17.40
C ASN A 60 8.18 -5.54 17.72
N GLU A 61 7.68 -6.19 18.78
CA GLU A 61 6.25 -6.16 19.14
C GLU A 61 5.78 -4.76 19.56
N ASP A 62 6.57 -4.06 20.36
CA ASP A 62 6.30 -2.68 20.78
C ASP A 62 6.22 -1.73 19.57
N PHE A 63 7.10 -1.94 18.58
CA PHE A 63 7.07 -1.17 17.34
C PHE A 63 5.82 -1.47 16.52
N LEU A 64 5.45 -2.74 16.36
CA LEU A 64 4.25 -3.13 15.62
C LEU A 64 3.00 -2.50 16.25
N TYR A 65 2.86 -2.57 17.58
CA TYR A 65 1.74 -1.96 18.29
C TYR A 65 1.68 -0.44 18.05
N GLY A 66 2.80 0.27 18.25
CA GLY A 66 2.87 1.71 18.03
C GLY A 66 2.56 2.10 16.59
N TRP A 67 3.05 1.33 15.61
CA TRP A 67 2.79 1.59 14.20
C TRP A 67 1.31 1.44 13.85
N VAL A 68 0.64 0.38 14.32
CA VAL A 68 -0.81 0.19 14.08
C VAL A 68 -1.62 1.32 14.71
N LYS A 69 -1.28 1.72 15.95
CA LYS A 69 -1.98 2.78 16.67
C LYS A 69 -1.93 4.14 15.96
N GLU A 70 -0.78 4.51 15.40
CA GLU A 70 -0.58 5.85 14.86
C GLU A 70 -0.85 5.96 13.34
N ARG A 71 -0.90 4.82 12.62
CA ARG A 71 -0.98 4.82 11.15
C ARG A 71 -2.18 4.06 10.57
N VAL A 72 -2.85 3.22 11.36
CA VAL A 72 -3.96 2.38 10.89
C VAL A 72 -5.27 2.71 11.62
N LEU A 73 -5.22 2.85 12.95
CA LEU A 73 -6.35 3.32 13.77
C LEU A 73 -6.55 4.83 13.61
#